data_AF-A0A8T3S038-F1
#
_entry.id   AF-A0A8T3S038-F1
#
_cell.length_a   1.000
_cell.length_b   1.000
_cell.length_c   1.000
_cell.angle_alpha   90.00
_cell.angle_beta   90.00
_cell.angle_gamma   90.00
#
_symmetry.space_group_name_H-M   'P 1'
#
loop_
_entity.id
_entity.type
_entity.pdbx_description
1 polymer ?
#
loop_
_entity_poly.entity_id
_entity_poly.type
_entity_poly.pdbx_seq_one_letter_code
_entity_poly.pdbx_strand_id
1 'polypeptide(L)' 'MNYQEHIEIVPGKRNGKPCIKGTRISVYYFYGL' A
#
# COMPACT_ATOMS: atom_id res chain seq x y z
N MET A 1 2.22 -0.43 16.64
CA MET A 1 1.63 -1.27 15.58
C MET A 1 2.34 -0.95 14.27
N ASN A 2 3.05 -1.91 13.68
CA ASN A 2 3.96 -1.66 12.56
C ASN A 2 3.23 -1.88 11.24
N TYR A 3 2.62 -0.82 10.70
CA TYR A 3 1.77 -0.89 9.51
C TYR A 3 2.52 -1.37 8.27
N GLN A 4 3.85 -1.19 8.20
CA GLN A 4 4.68 -1.68 7.11
C GLN A 4 4.57 -3.20 6.91
N GLU A 5 4.37 -3.97 7.98
CA GLU A 5 4.21 -5.43 7.89
C GLU A 5 2.92 -5.84 7.16
N HIS A 6 1.94 -4.94 7.10
CA HIS A 6 0.67 -5.14 6.42
C HIS A 6 0.63 -4.53 5.01
N ILE A 7 1.73 -3.96 4.51
CA ILE A 7 1.80 -3.34 3.19
C ILE A 7 2.53 -4.28 2.21
N GLU A 8 2.06 -4.35 0.97
CA GLU A 8 2.71 -5.02 -0.14
C GLU A 8 2.84 -4.10 -1.36
N ILE A 9 3.95 -4.25 -2.09
CA ILE A 9 4.21 -3.55 -3.35
C ILE A 9 4.49 -4.62 -4.40
N VAL A 10 3.54 -4.83 -5.31
CA VAL A 10 3.65 -5.83 -6.37
C VAL A 10 3.54 -5.11 -7.71
N PRO A 11 4.54 -5.19 -8.61
CA PRO A 11 4.58 -4.45 -9.88
C PRO A 11 3.36 -4.66 -10.80
N GLY A 12 2.68 -5.80 -10.69
CA GLY A 12 1.45 -6.11 -11.43
C GLY A 12 0.14 -5.83 -10.69
N LYS A 13 0.20 -5.42 -9.42
CA LYS A 13 -0.99 -5.15 -8.59
C LYS A 13 -1.15 -3.64 -8.42
N ARG A 14 -2.27 -3.12 -8.92
CA ARG A 14 -2.67 -1.70 -8.82
C ARG A 14 -1.54 -0.72 -9.21
N ASN A 15 -1.02 -0.92 -10.42
CA ASN A 15 0.00 -0.07 -11.04
C ASN A 15 1.27 0.10 -10.18
N GLY A 16 1.66 -0.94 -9.42
CA GLY A 16 2.81 -0.91 -8.53
C GLY A 16 2.65 -0.02 -7.29
N LYS A 17 1.44 0.47 -6.99
CA LYS A 17 1.20 1.33 -5.81
C LYS A 17 1.09 0.50 -4.53
N PRO A 18 1.70 0.91 -3.41
CA PRO A 18 1.64 0.20 -2.13
C PRO A 18 0.20 -0.07 -1.64
N CYS A 19 -0.16 -1.33 -1.44
CA CYS A 19 -1.49 -1.80 -1.02
C CYS A 19 -1.43 -2.49 0.34
N ILE A 20 -2.57 -2.52 1.04
CA ILE A 20 -2.73 -3.40 2.20
C ILE A 20 -2.78 -4.85 1.71
N LYS A 21 -1.99 -5.72 2.35
CA LYS A 21 -1.90 -7.15 2.05
C LYS A 21 -3.27 -7.80 1.99
N GLY A 22 -3.50 -8.61 0.96
CA GLY A 22 -4.76 -9.33 0.76
C GLY A 22 -5.92 -8.44 0.28
N THR A 23 -5.69 -7.14 0.11
CA THR A 23 -6.71 -6.21 -0.42
C THR A 23 -6.23 -5.56 -1.72
N ARG A 24 -7.12 -4.77 -2.32
CA ARG A 24 -6.77 -3.80 -3.38
C ARG A 24 -6.89 -2.34 -2.88
N ILE A 25 -6.85 -2.11 -1.56
CA ILE A 25 -7.00 -0.78 -0.93
C ILE A 25 -5.66 -0.03 -0.92
N SER A 26 -5.66 1.21 -1.41
CA SER A 26 -4.43 1.99 -1.59
C SER A 26 -3.95 2.56 -0.29
N VAL A 27 -2.68 2.33 0.01
CA VAL A 27 -2.02 3.04 1.08
C VAL A 27 -1.56 4.36 0.48
N TYR A 28 -2.36 5.39 0.70
CA TYR A 28 -1.95 6.77 0.45
C TYR A 28 -1.27 7.28 1.70
N TYR A 29 0.02 7.60 1.60
CA TYR A 29 0.67 8.38 2.63
C TYR A 29 0.37 9.85 2.34
N PHE A 30 -0.53 10.43 3.14
CA PHE A 30 -0.85 11.86 3.02
C PHE A 30 0.24 12.64 3.77
N TYR A 31 1.30 13.04 3.07
CA TYR A 31 2.12 14.16 3.52
C TYR A 31 1.31 15.41 3.20
N GLY A 32 0.61 15.97 4.19
CA GLY A 32 -0.23 17.15 4.01
C GLY A 32 0.57 18.34 3.47
N LEU A 33 0.45 18.56 2.16
CA LEU A 33 0.71 19.81 1.46
C LEU A 33 -0.58 20.20 0.73
#